data_AF-A0AAF0VBF3-F1
#
_entry.id   AF-A0AAF0VBF3-F1
#
_cell.length_a   1.000
_cell.length_b   1.000
_cell.length_c   1.000
_cell.angle_alpha   90.00
_cell.angle_beta   90.00
_cell.angle_gamma   90.00
#
_symmetry.space_group_name_H-M   'P 1'
#
loop_
_entity.id
_entity.type
_entity.pdbx_description
1 polymer ?
#
loop_
_entity_poly.entity_id
_entity_poly.type
_entity_poly.pdbx_seq_one_letter_code
_entity_poly.pdbx_strand_id
1 'polypeptide(L)'
;MTRIRFRFRRPDGLTDGGSSPRGLVVCTPTSRVVQKDESIMLPLPFVARLPDDGSDLVVALQPTGRDWCWTIREQVSGYTHVRRVIVPDSVQTLDYATLGEASWASSATAGGLVHSMRVYSGVITLDAHVPAASLKPSDNVTVGDTCVDSTGRVWMITGLVDSDVVFGVDTGVTLGGKGERGASFLSGMGRPSDLTQGIVGDTYIDLTTGDVYQLRL
;
A
#
# COMPACT_ATOMS: atom_id res chain seq x y z
N MET A 1 -0.13 26.93 14.81
CA MET A 1 0.19 25.71 15.58
C MET A 1 -1.07 25.23 16.27
N THR A 2 -1.42 23.96 16.11
CA THR A 2 -2.62 23.33 16.69
C THR A 2 -2.25 22.56 17.95
N ARG A 3 -3.07 22.68 19.00
CA ARG A 3 -2.81 22.04 20.30
C ARG A 3 -3.39 20.63 20.28
N ILE A 4 -2.54 19.63 20.52
CA ILE A 4 -2.91 18.21 20.53
C ILE A 4 -2.79 17.67 21.96
N ARG A 5 -3.87 17.07 22.44
CA ARG A 5 -3.98 16.46 23.76
C ARG A 5 -3.83 14.94 23.69
N PHE A 6 -2.85 14.40 24.39
CA PHE A 6 -2.56 12.98 24.49
C PHE A 6 -3.16 12.42 25.79
N ARG A 7 -4.02 11.42 25.64
CA ARG A 7 -4.71 10.73 26.74
C ARG A 7 -4.46 9.24 26.67
N PHE A 8 -3.46 8.76 27.40
CA PHE A 8 -3.22 7.33 27.56
C PHE A 8 -3.88 6.84 28.84
N ARG A 9 -4.54 5.68 28.76
CA ARG A 9 -5.16 4.97 29.89
C ARG A 9 -4.72 3.51 29.82
N ARG A 10 -4.56 2.87 30.98
CA ARG A 10 -4.36 1.42 31.04
C ARG A 10 -5.72 0.71 31.08
N PRO A 11 -5.83 -0.50 30.50
CA PRO A 11 -7.07 -1.29 30.55
C PRO A 11 -7.42 -1.83 31.94
N ASP A 12 -6.56 -1.66 32.94
CA ASP A 12 -6.65 -2.33 34.25
C ASP A 12 -7.73 -1.77 35.19
N GLY A 13 -8.61 -0.88 34.73
CA GLY A 13 -9.90 -0.58 35.37
C GLY A 13 -9.83 0.03 36.78
N LEU A 14 -8.65 0.27 37.35
CA LEU A 14 -8.49 1.03 38.59
C LEU A 14 -8.71 2.51 38.28
N THR A 15 -9.99 2.90 38.31
CA THR A 15 -10.45 4.29 38.17
C THR A 15 -9.99 5.20 39.31
N ASP A 16 -9.38 4.66 40.36
CA ASP A 16 -8.75 5.45 41.42
C ASP A 16 -7.42 4.80 41.83
N GLY A 17 -6.29 5.42 41.43
CA GLY A 17 -4.96 5.10 41.97
C GLY A 17 -4.02 4.22 41.12
N GLY A 18 -4.42 3.81 39.90
CA GLY A 18 -3.52 3.15 38.96
C GLY A 18 -2.40 4.09 38.49
N SER A 19 -1.13 3.62 38.46
CA SER A 19 0.00 4.46 38.04
C SER A 19 -0.22 5.00 36.64
N SER A 20 -0.23 6.33 36.49
CA SER A 20 -0.31 7.02 35.20
C SER A 20 0.68 6.43 34.20
N PRO A 21 0.30 6.23 32.92
CA PRO A 21 1.23 5.73 31.93
C PRO A 21 2.46 6.62 31.85
N ARG A 22 3.63 6.08 32.18
CA ARG A 22 4.91 6.77 32.02
C ARG A 22 5.48 6.48 30.65
N GLY A 23 6.05 7.50 30.03
CA GLY A 23 6.60 7.36 28.69
C GLY A 23 6.95 8.68 28.02
N LEU A 24 7.28 8.56 26.75
CA LEU A 24 7.60 9.66 25.85
C LEU A 24 6.70 9.60 24.63
N VAL A 25 6.38 10.76 24.08
CA VAL A 25 5.82 10.93 22.75
C VAL A 25 6.91 11.58 21.91
N VAL A 26 7.37 10.89 20.86
CA VAL A 26 8.34 11.42 19.91
C VAL A 26 7.59 11.86 18.66
N CYS A 27 7.70 13.14 18.32
CA CYS A 27 7.03 13.76 17.19
C CYS A 27 8.07 14.09 16.11
N THR A 28 7.95 13.48 14.93
CA THR A 28 8.88 13.68 13.82
C THR A 28 8.11 14.01 12.54
N PRO A 29 8.40 15.10 11.81
CA PRO A 29 7.78 15.32 10.51
C PRO A 29 8.28 14.30 9.49
N THR A 30 7.40 13.90 8.56
CA THR A 30 7.76 12.95 7.49
C THR A 30 8.57 13.57 6.35
N SER A 31 8.39 14.87 6.11
CA SER A 31 9.05 15.63 5.05
C SER A 31 9.30 17.07 5.49
N ARG A 32 10.18 17.75 4.77
CA ARG A 32 10.28 19.22 4.83
C ARG A 32 9.00 19.81 4.24
N VAL A 33 8.52 20.91 4.80
CA VAL A 33 7.25 21.52 4.38
C VAL A 33 7.56 22.66 3.44
N VAL A 34 7.14 22.56 2.18
CA VAL A 34 7.20 23.67 1.23
C VAL A 34 5.95 24.52 1.43
N GLN A 35 6.14 25.79 1.77
CA GLN A 35 5.04 26.74 1.92
C GLN A 35 4.63 27.32 0.55
N LYS A 36 3.49 28.01 0.52
CA LYS A 36 2.96 28.64 -0.70
C LYS A 36 3.87 29.72 -1.29
N ASP A 37 4.72 30.31 -0.47
CA ASP A 37 5.73 31.30 -0.85
C ASP A 37 7.09 30.65 -1.21
N GLU A 38 7.09 29.33 -1.47
CA GLU A 38 8.27 28.51 -1.76
C GLU A 38 9.29 28.41 -0.62
N SER A 39 8.99 28.98 0.55
CA SER A 39 9.84 28.83 1.72
C SER A 39 9.78 27.41 2.29
N ILE A 40 10.91 26.88 2.72
CA ILE A 40 10.97 25.57 3.39
C ILE A 40 10.79 25.78 4.88
N MET A 41 9.62 25.41 5.39
CA MET A 41 9.41 25.25 6.83
C MET A 41 10.01 23.92 7.28
N LEU A 42 10.82 23.99 8.34
CA LEU A 42 11.49 22.85 8.97
C LEU A 42 10.82 22.59 10.32
N PRO A 43 9.70 21.84 10.40
CA PRO A 43 9.27 21.33 11.69
C PRO A 43 10.42 20.54 12.28
N LEU A 44 10.86 20.88 13.49
CA LEU A 44 11.93 20.13 14.14
C LEU A 44 11.33 18.91 14.84
N PRO A 45 11.96 17.74 14.76
CA PRO A 45 11.56 16.62 15.60
C PRO A 45 11.75 17.00 17.07
N PHE A 46 10.83 16.58 17.91
CA PHE A 46 10.89 16.84 19.34
C PHE A 46 10.30 15.69 20.14
N VAL A 47 10.61 15.69 21.45
CA VAL A 47 10.15 14.68 22.39
C VAL A 47 9.42 15.37 23.52
N ALA A 48 8.25 14.84 23.87
CA ALA A 48 7.48 15.28 25.03
C ALA A 48 7.33 14.13 26.02
N ARG A 49 7.57 14.41 27.30
CA ARG A 49 7.40 13.42 28.38
C ARG A 49 5.95 13.44 28.86
N LEU A 50 5.39 12.25 29.10
CA LEU A 50 4.08 12.14 29.75
C LEU A 50 4.17 12.65 31.20
N PRO A 51 3.22 13.48 31.67
CA PRO A 51 3.21 13.97 33.04
C PRO A 51 3.16 12.83 34.06
N ASP A 52 3.99 12.93 35.09
CA ASP A 52 4.05 11.93 36.17
C ASP A 52 2.81 11.99 37.09
N ASP A 53 2.08 13.11 37.07
CA ASP A 53 0.87 13.35 37.86
C ASP A 53 -0.41 12.78 37.21
N GLY A 54 -0.31 12.20 36.01
CA GLY A 54 -1.45 11.66 35.27
C GLY A 54 -2.31 12.69 34.54
N SER A 55 -1.91 13.96 34.54
CA SER A 55 -2.54 14.97 33.71
C SER A 55 -2.32 14.68 32.21
N ASP A 56 -3.20 15.24 31.39
CA ASP A 56 -3.12 15.06 29.94
C ASP A 56 -1.90 15.83 29.39
N LEU A 57 -1.09 15.17 28.54
CA LEU A 57 -0.03 15.86 27.82
C LEU A 57 -0.62 16.72 26.70
N VAL A 58 -0.27 18.02 26.66
CA VAL A 58 -0.65 18.92 25.55
C VAL A 58 0.59 19.43 24.85
N VAL A 59 0.68 19.22 23.54
CA VAL A 59 1.78 19.71 22.69
C VAL A 59 1.23 20.55 21.54
N ALA A 60 2.06 21.46 21.02
CA ALA A 60 1.73 22.23 19.84
C ALA A 60 2.34 21.55 18.61
N LEU A 61 1.52 21.14 17.65
CA LEU A 61 1.95 20.60 16.36
C LEU A 61 1.65 21.58 15.25
N GLN A 62 2.56 21.66 14.27
CA GLN A 62 2.28 22.41 13.05
C GLN A 62 1.19 21.67 12.24
N PRO A 63 0.15 22.37 11.76
CA PRO A 63 -0.84 21.79 10.88
C PRO A 63 -0.21 21.16 9.64
N THR A 64 -0.71 19.99 9.27
CA THR A 64 -0.21 19.22 8.13
C THR A 64 -0.83 19.69 6.82
N GLY A 65 -0.11 19.46 5.72
CA GLY A 65 -0.57 19.73 4.35
C GLY A 65 -0.81 18.45 3.56
N ARG A 66 -0.90 18.58 2.23
CA ARG A 66 -1.05 17.43 1.31
C ARG A 66 0.18 16.52 1.29
N ASP A 67 1.37 17.11 1.45
CA ASP A 67 2.64 16.44 1.13
C ASP A 67 3.42 15.98 2.36
N TRP A 68 2.89 16.18 3.57
CA TRP A 68 3.56 15.78 4.80
C TRP A 68 2.57 15.57 5.96
N CYS A 69 2.96 14.69 6.87
CA CYS A 69 2.28 14.42 8.14
C CYS A 69 3.27 14.27 9.31
N TRP A 70 2.75 14.18 10.53
CA TRP A 70 3.56 13.87 11.71
C TRP A 70 3.63 12.35 11.94
N THR A 71 4.84 11.80 12.07
CA THR A 71 5.05 10.49 12.69
C THR A 71 5.11 10.67 14.20
N ILE A 72 4.19 10.03 14.90
CA ILE A 72 4.09 10.04 16.35
C ILE A 72 4.45 8.66 16.86
N ARG A 73 5.59 8.56 17.55
CA ARG A 73 6.01 7.33 18.24
C ARG A 73 5.68 7.44 19.72
N GLU A 74 4.76 6.60 20.14
CA GLU A 74 4.34 6.40 21.51
C GLU A 74 5.33 5.43 22.16
N GLN A 75 6.12 5.90 23.12
CA GLN A 75 7.04 5.07 23.90
C GLN A 75 6.57 5.04 25.35
N VAL A 76 5.53 4.26 25.60
CA VAL A 76 4.97 4.06 26.94
C VAL A 76 5.57 2.78 27.53
N SER A 77 5.74 2.72 28.85
CA SER A 77 6.30 1.54 29.52
C SER A 77 5.56 0.26 29.10
N GLY A 78 6.26 -0.66 28.42
CA GLY A 78 5.70 -1.93 27.93
C GLY A 78 4.91 -1.83 26.61
N TYR A 79 4.79 -0.66 26.00
CA TYR A 79 4.03 -0.44 24.77
C TYR A 79 4.71 0.57 23.85
N THR A 80 5.08 0.14 22.64
CA THR A 80 5.53 1.05 21.59
C THR A 80 4.59 0.98 20.41
N HIS A 81 4.10 2.13 19.98
CA HIS A 81 3.23 2.26 18.82
C HIS A 81 3.62 3.47 17.98
N VAL A 82 3.36 3.41 16.68
CA VAL A 82 3.68 4.49 15.76
C VAL A 82 2.45 4.81 14.94
N ARG A 83 2.02 6.07 14.96
CA ARG A 83 0.95 6.60 14.12
C ARG A 83 1.52 7.63 13.16
N ARG A 84 0.92 7.75 11.97
CA ARG A 84 1.17 8.89 11.09
C ARG A 84 -0.10 9.71 11.09
N VAL A 85 -0.08 10.90 11.66
CA VAL A 85 -1.30 11.67 11.92
C VAL A 85 -1.37 12.93 11.07
N ILE A 86 -2.57 13.19 10.57
CA ILE A 86 -2.94 14.47 9.96
C ILE A 86 -3.35 15.42 11.09
N VAL A 87 -2.73 16.59 11.14
CA VAL A 87 -3.03 17.65 12.11
C VAL A 87 -3.79 18.75 11.37
N PRO A 88 -5.12 18.91 11.58
CA PRO A 88 -5.87 20.00 11.00
C PRO A 88 -5.38 21.36 11.52
N ASP A 89 -5.48 22.40 10.70
CA ASP A 89 -5.31 23.77 11.20
C ASP A 89 -6.54 24.14 12.04
N SER A 90 -6.32 24.23 13.35
CA SER A 90 -7.36 24.48 14.33
C SER A 90 -6.84 25.31 15.49
N VAL A 91 -7.71 26.20 15.96
CA VAL A 91 -7.54 27.00 17.19
C VAL A 91 -7.97 26.25 18.44
N GLN A 92 -8.71 25.14 18.29
CA GLN A 92 -9.15 24.30 19.40
C GLN A 92 -8.07 23.30 19.81
N THR A 93 -8.16 22.81 21.05
CA THR A 93 -7.38 21.65 21.47
C THR A 93 -8.05 20.39 20.94
N LEU A 94 -7.36 19.64 20.09
CA LEU A 94 -7.84 18.38 19.51
C LEU A 94 -7.29 17.20 20.31
N ASP A 95 -8.07 16.13 20.42
CA ASP A 95 -7.61 14.89 21.04
C ASP A 95 -6.78 14.06 20.05
N TYR A 96 -5.63 13.56 20.50
CA TYR A 96 -4.76 12.71 19.68
C TYR A 96 -5.50 11.49 19.10
N ALA A 97 -6.42 10.91 19.87
CA ALA A 97 -7.23 9.76 19.46
C ALA A 97 -8.19 10.07 18.30
N THR A 98 -8.54 11.34 18.06
CA THR A 98 -9.46 11.74 16.99
C THR A 98 -8.75 12.21 15.72
N LEU A 99 -7.42 12.36 15.78
CA LEU A 99 -6.64 12.69 14.59
C LEU A 99 -6.73 11.56 13.57
N GLY A 100 -7.04 11.94 12.33
CA GLY A 100 -7.04 11.01 11.21
C GLY A 100 -5.64 10.45 10.98
N GLU A 101 -5.58 9.16 10.65
CA GLU A 101 -4.36 8.57 10.10
C GLU A 101 -4.10 9.21 8.74
N ALA A 102 -2.88 9.69 8.55
CA ALA A 102 -2.26 9.66 7.24
C ALA A 102 -2.01 8.18 6.94
N SER A 103 -3.06 7.48 6.53
CA SER A 103 -2.84 6.51 5.47
C SER A 103 -2.10 7.32 4.40
N TRP A 104 -0.97 6.82 3.91
CA TRP A 104 -0.70 7.16 2.51
C TRP A 104 -2.02 6.87 1.84
N ALA A 105 -2.69 7.91 1.34
CA ALA A 105 -3.84 7.68 0.51
C ALA A 105 -3.31 6.65 -0.49
N SER A 106 -3.79 5.40 -0.41
CA SER A 106 -3.82 4.55 -1.59
C SER A 106 -4.48 5.49 -2.57
N SER A 107 -3.73 5.95 -3.54
CA SER A 107 -4.15 7.08 -4.35
C SER A 107 -5.46 6.71 -5.02
N ALA A 108 -6.56 7.03 -4.37
CA ALA A 108 -7.91 6.97 -4.86
C ALA A 108 -8.26 8.31 -5.51
N THR A 109 -7.25 9.16 -5.73
CA THR A 109 -7.26 10.02 -6.91
C THR A 109 -7.08 9.08 -8.09
N ALA A 110 -8.09 8.96 -8.95
CA ALA A 110 -7.93 8.41 -10.28
C ALA A 110 -6.74 9.16 -10.93
N GLY A 111 -5.56 8.54 -10.95
CA GLY A 111 -4.34 9.13 -11.48
C GLY A 111 -3.12 9.28 -10.54
N GLY A 112 -3.05 8.63 -9.38
CA GLY A 112 -1.79 8.61 -8.59
C GLY A 112 -1.19 7.22 -8.43
N LEU A 113 0.03 7.07 -8.95
CA LEU A 113 1.14 6.18 -8.57
C LEU A 113 0.81 4.93 -7.73
N VAL A 114 -0.11 4.10 -8.19
CA VAL A 114 -0.03 2.67 -7.87
C VAL A 114 0.83 2.09 -8.98
N HIS A 115 2.11 1.81 -8.69
CA HIS A 115 2.95 1.09 -9.64
C HIS A 115 2.34 -0.30 -9.81
N SER A 116 1.59 -0.49 -10.88
CA SER A 116 0.98 -1.77 -11.21
C SER A 116 1.93 -2.57 -12.08
N MET A 117 1.88 -3.89 -11.95
CA MET A 117 2.55 -4.79 -12.88
C MET A 117 1.56 -5.23 -13.95
N ARG A 118 1.97 -5.16 -15.21
CA ARG A 118 1.19 -5.52 -16.39
C ARG A 118 1.91 -6.57 -17.21
N VAL A 119 1.20 -7.22 -18.12
CA VAL A 119 1.77 -8.16 -19.09
C VAL A 119 1.45 -7.68 -20.50
N TYR A 120 2.43 -7.80 -21.39
CA TYR A 120 2.30 -7.58 -22.81
C TYR A 120 2.72 -8.85 -23.56
N SER A 121 1.91 -9.27 -24.54
CA SER A 121 2.14 -10.50 -25.31
C SER A 121 3.18 -10.36 -26.43
N GLY A 122 3.62 -9.13 -26.74
CA GLY A 122 4.69 -8.87 -27.70
C GLY A 122 6.06 -8.70 -27.04
N VAL A 123 7.07 -8.44 -27.86
CA VAL A 123 8.43 -8.09 -27.40
C VAL A 123 8.52 -6.57 -27.29
N ILE A 124 9.02 -6.06 -26.17
CA ILE A 124 9.20 -4.62 -25.96
C ILE A 124 10.66 -4.26 -26.30
N THR A 125 10.85 -3.12 -26.95
CA THR A 125 12.16 -2.49 -27.16
C THR A 125 12.20 -1.14 -26.46
N LEU A 126 13.40 -0.59 -26.26
CA LEU A 126 13.57 0.75 -25.75
C LEU A 126 12.82 1.75 -26.65
N ASP A 127 12.12 2.69 -26.01
CA ASP A 127 11.26 3.71 -26.62
C ASP A 127 10.09 3.16 -27.46
N ALA A 128 9.71 1.90 -27.25
CA ALA A 128 8.55 1.33 -27.94
C ALA A 128 7.26 2.05 -27.53
N HIS A 129 6.45 2.38 -28.54
CA HIS A 129 5.07 2.83 -28.37
C HIS A 129 4.14 1.64 -28.51
N VAL A 130 3.35 1.39 -27.48
CA VAL A 130 2.42 0.26 -27.43
C VAL A 130 1.06 0.76 -26.98
N PRO A 131 -0.05 0.42 -27.67
CA PRO A 131 -1.38 0.82 -27.23
C PRO A 131 -1.68 0.31 -25.81
N ALA A 132 -2.12 1.19 -24.91
CA ALA A 132 -2.43 0.83 -23.52
C ALA A 132 -3.46 -0.32 -23.42
N ALA A 133 -4.39 -0.38 -24.39
CA ALA A 133 -5.40 -1.44 -24.49
C ALA A 133 -4.82 -2.86 -24.70
N SER A 134 -3.58 -2.95 -25.21
CA SER A 134 -2.89 -4.23 -25.43
C SER A 134 -2.24 -4.79 -24.17
N LEU A 135 -2.10 -3.98 -23.11
CA LEU A 135 -1.59 -4.43 -21.82
C LEU A 135 -2.67 -5.17 -21.02
N LYS A 136 -2.24 -6.05 -20.10
CA LYS A 136 -3.14 -6.76 -19.17
C LYS A 136 -2.67 -6.62 -17.72
N PRO A 137 -3.48 -6.03 -16.82
CA PRO A 137 -4.74 -5.33 -17.10
C PRO A 137 -4.53 -4.09 -17.99
N SER A 138 -5.54 -3.71 -18.78
CA SER A 138 -5.49 -2.56 -19.72
C SER A 138 -5.96 -1.24 -19.10
N ASP A 139 -6.59 -1.31 -17.93
CA ASP A 139 -7.23 -0.14 -17.32
C ASP A 139 -6.25 0.59 -16.39
N ASN A 140 -6.45 1.90 -16.24
CA ASN A 140 -5.66 2.77 -15.36
C ASN A 140 -4.15 2.65 -15.60
N VAL A 141 -3.70 2.56 -16.85
CA VAL A 141 -2.26 2.53 -17.19
C VAL A 141 -1.62 3.88 -16.90
N THR A 142 -0.53 3.88 -16.15
CA THR A 142 0.17 5.11 -15.73
C THR A 142 1.68 5.01 -15.90
N VAL A 143 2.34 6.16 -16.00
CA VAL A 143 3.80 6.25 -15.94
C VAL A 143 4.29 5.72 -14.60
N GLY A 144 5.35 4.93 -14.63
CA GLY A 144 5.89 4.19 -13.49
C GLY A 144 5.39 2.74 -13.41
N ASP A 145 4.30 2.39 -14.09
CA ASP A 145 3.89 0.99 -14.19
C ASP A 145 5.00 0.14 -14.81
N THR A 146 5.07 -1.09 -14.35
CA THR A 146 6.02 -2.08 -14.84
C THR A 146 5.30 -3.07 -15.74
N CYS A 147 5.90 -3.47 -16.85
CA CYS A 147 5.32 -4.42 -17.79
C CYS A 147 6.30 -5.57 -18.07
N VAL A 148 5.80 -6.79 -18.01
CA VAL A 148 6.53 -7.98 -18.44
C VAL A 148 6.19 -8.25 -19.90
N ASP A 149 7.20 -8.36 -20.75
CA ASP A 149 7.03 -8.72 -22.16
C ASP A 149 7.01 -10.24 -22.38
N SER A 150 6.81 -10.68 -23.62
CA SER A 150 6.73 -12.10 -23.96
C SER A 150 8.06 -12.86 -23.83
N THR A 151 9.18 -12.15 -23.70
CA THR A 151 10.50 -12.73 -23.42
C THR A 151 10.76 -12.89 -21.92
N GLY A 152 9.85 -12.40 -21.08
CA GLY A 152 9.99 -12.36 -19.62
C GLY A 152 10.75 -11.14 -19.12
N ARG A 153 11.14 -10.19 -20.00
CA ARG A 153 11.83 -8.97 -19.57
C ARG A 153 10.86 -7.98 -18.95
N VAL A 154 11.36 -7.28 -17.94
CA VAL A 154 10.59 -6.33 -17.16
C VAL A 154 10.98 -4.90 -17.58
N TRP A 155 10.00 -4.16 -18.08
CA TRP A 155 10.13 -2.80 -18.59
C TRP A 155 9.34 -1.82 -17.75
N MET A 156 9.76 -0.56 -17.70
CA MET A 156 8.99 0.52 -17.06
C MET A 156 8.37 1.44 -18.11
N ILE A 157 7.10 1.79 -17.91
CA ILE A 157 6.41 2.82 -18.68
C ILE A 157 6.92 4.17 -18.20
N THR A 158 7.53 4.94 -19.10
CA THR A 158 8.10 6.27 -18.80
C THR A 158 7.27 7.41 -19.37
N GLY A 159 6.31 7.11 -20.25
CA GLY A 159 5.46 8.11 -20.89
C GLY A 159 4.11 7.57 -21.31
N LEU A 160 3.17 8.49 -21.48
CA LEU A 160 1.88 8.27 -22.13
C LEU A 160 1.76 9.30 -23.25
N VAL A 161 1.54 8.84 -24.47
CA VAL A 161 1.34 9.69 -25.66
C VAL A 161 0.06 9.21 -26.33
N ASP A 162 -0.94 10.07 -26.39
CA ASP A 162 -2.30 9.72 -26.83
C ASP A 162 -2.85 8.52 -26.04
N SER A 163 -3.11 7.40 -26.71
CA SER A 163 -3.55 6.13 -26.12
C SER A 163 -2.43 5.12 -25.91
N ASP A 164 -1.19 5.49 -26.21
CA ASP A 164 -0.04 4.61 -26.20
C ASP A 164 0.82 4.85 -24.97
N VAL A 165 1.45 3.77 -24.53
CA VAL A 165 2.47 3.77 -23.49
C VAL A 165 3.84 3.79 -24.15
N VAL A 166 4.78 4.50 -23.52
CA VAL A 166 6.18 4.55 -23.95
C VAL A 166 7.04 3.83 -22.93
N PHE A 167 7.84 2.86 -23.39
CA PHE A 167 8.75 2.09 -22.55
C PHE A 167 10.19 2.62 -22.64
N GLY A 168 10.59 3.48 -21.72
CA GLY A 168 11.91 4.12 -21.74
C GLY A 168 12.98 3.48 -20.85
N VAL A 169 12.66 2.42 -20.09
CA VAL A 169 13.64 1.75 -19.21
C VAL A 169 13.47 0.23 -19.28
N ASP A 170 14.56 -0.46 -19.68
CA ASP A 170 14.79 -1.87 -19.38
C ASP A 170 15.28 -1.96 -17.93
N THR A 171 14.55 -2.65 -17.07
CA THR A 171 14.92 -2.74 -15.65
C THR A 171 16.11 -3.68 -15.41
N GLY A 172 16.54 -4.44 -16.41
CA GLY A 172 17.54 -5.49 -16.29
C GLY A 172 17.05 -6.74 -15.57
N VAL A 173 15.77 -6.77 -15.16
CA VAL A 173 15.13 -7.92 -14.53
C VAL A 173 14.45 -8.77 -15.60
N THR A 174 14.71 -10.09 -15.55
CA THR A 174 14.00 -11.07 -16.37
C THR A 174 13.31 -12.06 -15.43
N LEU A 175 12.00 -12.21 -15.59
CA LEU A 175 11.24 -13.26 -14.94
C LEU A 175 11.46 -14.56 -15.72
N GLY A 176 11.86 -15.63 -15.03
CA GLY A 176 12.21 -16.91 -15.62
C GLY A 176 11.05 -17.60 -16.35
N GLY A 177 11.35 -18.71 -17.02
CA GLY A 177 10.43 -19.45 -17.90
C GLY A 177 9.07 -19.75 -17.28
N LYS A 178 8.07 -19.98 -18.15
CA LYS A 178 6.71 -20.34 -17.75
C LYS A 178 6.79 -21.51 -16.75
N GLY A 179 6.27 -21.30 -15.54
CA GLY A 179 6.12 -22.38 -14.58
C GLY A 179 5.27 -23.51 -15.16
N GLU A 180 5.49 -24.74 -14.73
CA GLU A 180 4.64 -25.87 -15.10
C GLU A 180 3.17 -25.51 -14.86
N ARG A 181 2.27 -25.99 -15.73
CA ARG A 181 0.83 -25.75 -15.58
C ARG A 181 0.40 -26.27 -14.21
N GLY A 182 -0.15 -25.40 -13.36
CA GLY A 182 -0.74 -25.80 -12.09
C GLY A 182 -1.97 -26.68 -12.29
N ALA A 183 -2.36 -27.42 -11.24
CA ALA A 183 -3.59 -28.19 -11.24
C ALA A 183 -4.79 -27.29 -11.58
N SER A 184 -5.68 -27.78 -12.44
CA SER A 184 -6.84 -27.06 -12.96
C SER A 184 -8.14 -27.83 -12.73
N PHE A 185 -9.26 -27.14 -12.98
CA PHE A 185 -10.59 -27.74 -13.02
C PHE A 185 -11.02 -27.92 -14.48
N LEU A 186 -11.39 -29.14 -14.84
CA LEU A 186 -11.81 -29.57 -16.16
C LEU A 186 -13.27 -30.03 -16.12
N SER A 187 -13.95 -30.00 -17.26
CA SER A 187 -15.30 -30.55 -17.40
C SER A 187 -15.51 -31.14 -18.78
N GLY A 188 -16.40 -32.12 -18.86
CA GLY A 188 -16.77 -32.77 -20.12
C GLY A 188 -17.90 -33.77 -19.93
N MET A 189 -18.35 -34.37 -21.04
CA MET A 189 -19.41 -35.37 -21.03
C MET A 189 -18.80 -36.76 -20.80
N GLY A 190 -19.26 -37.43 -19.74
CA GLY A 190 -18.85 -38.77 -19.40
C GLY A 190 -17.64 -38.80 -18.48
N ARG A 191 -17.43 -39.97 -17.86
CA ARG A 191 -16.30 -40.23 -16.97
C ARG A 191 -14.97 -39.98 -17.70
N PRO A 192 -13.98 -39.34 -17.05
CA PRO A 192 -12.68 -39.16 -17.66
C PRO A 192 -12.03 -40.52 -17.95
N SER A 193 -11.48 -40.66 -19.15
CA SER A 193 -10.69 -41.79 -19.65
C SER A 193 -9.23 -41.38 -19.91
N ASP A 194 -8.38 -42.31 -20.33
CA ASP A 194 -6.98 -42.06 -20.71
C ASP A 194 -6.83 -41.08 -21.89
N LEU A 195 -7.92 -40.80 -22.60
CA LEU A 195 -7.98 -39.78 -23.66
C LEU A 195 -8.33 -38.37 -23.13
N THR A 196 -8.65 -38.24 -21.85
CA THR A 196 -8.99 -36.95 -21.23
C THR A 196 -7.74 -36.11 -21.11
N GLN A 197 -7.73 -34.97 -21.81
CA GLN A 197 -6.62 -34.03 -21.75
C GLN A 197 -6.57 -33.36 -20.37
N GLY A 198 -5.49 -33.58 -19.63
CA GLY A 198 -5.25 -32.99 -18.32
C GLY A 198 -3.92 -33.47 -17.73
N ILE A 199 -3.56 -32.94 -16.57
CA ILE A 199 -2.40 -33.43 -15.81
C ILE A 199 -2.88 -34.15 -14.55
N VAL A 200 -1.99 -34.96 -13.96
CA VAL A 200 -2.24 -35.61 -12.68
C VAL A 200 -2.55 -34.56 -11.61
N GLY A 201 -3.64 -34.77 -10.88
CA GLY A 201 -4.13 -33.86 -9.85
C GLY A 201 -5.16 -32.85 -10.34
N ASP A 202 -5.42 -32.76 -11.65
CA ASP A 202 -6.58 -32.00 -12.15
C ASP A 202 -7.88 -32.58 -11.58
N THR A 203 -8.81 -31.69 -11.27
CA THR A 203 -10.19 -32.09 -10.91
C THR A 203 -11.03 -32.07 -12.17
N TYR A 204 -11.83 -33.10 -12.40
CA TYR A 204 -12.73 -33.20 -13.55
C TYR A 204 -14.16 -33.44 -13.10
N ILE A 205 -15.10 -32.73 -13.73
CA ILE A 205 -16.54 -32.89 -13.49
C ILE A 205 -17.17 -33.54 -14.72
N ASP A 206 -17.82 -34.69 -14.53
CA ASP A 206 -18.69 -35.28 -15.55
C ASP A 206 -20.01 -34.52 -15.58
N LEU A 207 -20.28 -33.81 -16.67
CA LEU A 207 -21.49 -33.00 -16.84
C LEU A 207 -22.74 -33.84 -17.11
N THR A 208 -22.60 -35.15 -17.36
CA THR A 208 -23.71 -36.08 -17.57
C THR A 208 -24.31 -36.54 -16.24
N THR A 209 -23.46 -36.80 -15.25
CA THR A 209 -23.86 -37.35 -13.95
C THR A 209 -23.70 -36.37 -12.79
N GLY A 210 -22.84 -35.36 -12.94
CA GLY A 210 -22.42 -34.45 -11.88
C GLY A 210 -21.27 -35.01 -11.02
N ASP A 211 -20.71 -36.17 -11.36
CA ASP A 211 -19.65 -36.79 -10.58
C ASP A 211 -18.32 -36.03 -10.70
N VAL A 212 -17.57 -35.99 -9.61
CA VAL A 212 -16.26 -35.34 -9.53
C VAL A 212 -15.17 -36.39 -9.43
N TYR A 213 -14.17 -36.26 -10.29
CA TYR A 213 -13.02 -37.13 -10.39
C TYR A 213 -11.73 -36.34 -10.16
N GLN A 214 -10.70 -37.01 -9.67
CA GLN A 214 -9.34 -36.52 -9.71
C GLN A 214 -8.59 -37.31 -10.78
N LEU A 215 -7.98 -36.63 -11.75
CA LEU A 215 -7.13 -37.29 -12.74
C LEU A 215 -5.91 -37.87 -12.04
N ARG A 216 -5.70 -39.16 -12.22
CA ARG A 216 -4.53 -39.92 -11.74
C ARG A 216 -3.91 -40.66 -12.92
N LEU A 217 -2.59 -40.86 -12.88
CA LEU A 217 -1.91 -41.83 -13.74
C LEU A 217 -2.33 -43.26 -13.38
#